data_AF-A0A2D8RQC3-F1
#
_entry.id   AF-A0A2D8RQC3-F1
#
_cell.length_a   1.000
_cell.length_b   1.000
_cell.length_c   1.000
_cell.angle_alpha   90.00
_cell.angle_beta   90.00
_cell.angle_gamma   90.00
#
_symmetry.space_group_name_H-M   'P 1'
#
loop_
_entity.id
_entity.type
_entity.pdbx_description
1 polymer ?
#
loop_
_entity_poly.entity_id
_entity_poly.type
_entity_poly.pdbx_seq_one_letter_code
_entity_poly.pdbx_strand_id
1 'polypeptide(L)'
;MEQEGIGCRPLDWSDNKVAIICVNAGVVYHLFVTKEADFAETRLSESIQFEERKAGWTVSKWKSQGHLFVLTAKANPEELGNMLAGYSL
;
A
#
# COMPACT_ATOMS: atom_id res chain seq x y z
N MET A 1 -17.61 -17.37 14.36
CA MET A 1 -17.66 -15.97 13.94
C MET A 1 -16.22 -15.51 13.84
N GLU A 2 -15.67 -15.55 12.63
CA GLU A 2 -14.33 -15.04 12.34
C GLU A 2 -14.33 -13.53 12.57
N GLN A 3 -13.24 -13.01 13.15
CA GLN A 3 -13.10 -11.57 13.36
C GLN A 3 -12.99 -10.90 11.98
N GLU A 4 -14.11 -10.32 11.51
CA GLU A 4 -14.10 -9.37 10.40
C GLU A 4 -13.37 -8.11 10.87
N GLY A 5 -12.08 -8.04 10.57
CA GLY A 5 -11.25 -6.91 10.94
C GLY A 5 -9.94 -6.95 10.19
N ILE A 6 -9.51 -5.79 9.69
CA ILE A 6 -8.18 -5.66 9.11
C ILE A 6 -7.16 -5.60 10.25
N GLY A 7 -6.32 -6.63 10.37
CA GLY A 7 -5.20 -6.63 11.31
C GLY A 7 -3.98 -5.99 10.67
N CYS A 8 -3.62 -4.76 11.05
CA CYS A 8 -2.43 -4.07 10.54
C CYS A 8 -1.29 -4.09 11.57
N ARG A 9 -0.07 -4.39 11.12
CA ARG A 9 1.15 -4.32 11.93
C ARG A 9 2.18 -3.43 11.23
N PRO A 10 2.64 -2.35 11.89
CA PRO A 10 3.81 -1.62 11.41
C PRO A 10 5.07 -2.44 11.67
N LEU A 11 6.01 -2.35 10.74
CA LEU A 11 7.34 -2.94 10.79
C LEU A 11 8.33 -1.84 10.41
N ASP A 12 9.30 -1.61 11.29
CA ASP A 12 10.42 -0.73 10.99
C ASP A 12 11.27 -1.40 9.89
N TRP A 13 11.37 -0.74 8.75
CA TRP A 13 12.14 -1.21 7.60
C TRP A 13 13.25 -0.20 7.30
N SER A 14 14.40 -0.36 7.97
CA SER A 14 15.49 0.64 7.94
C SER A 14 15.09 1.97 8.60
N ASP A 15 16.10 2.82 8.85
CA ASP A 15 16.04 4.02 9.70
C ASP A 15 14.93 5.05 9.42
N ASN A 16 14.25 5.01 8.26
CA ASN A 16 13.20 5.99 7.90
C ASN A 16 12.02 5.39 7.10
N LYS A 17 11.89 4.06 7.01
CA LYS A 17 10.84 3.44 6.19
C LYS A 17 9.95 2.57 7.06
N VAL A 18 8.66 2.68 6.80
CA VAL A 18 7.65 1.90 7.50
C VAL A 18 7.00 0.96 6.50
N ALA A 19 6.99 -0.32 6.81
CA ALA A 19 6.14 -1.29 6.14
C ALA A 19 4.92 -1.56 7.03
N ILE A 20 3.73 -1.41 6.48
CA ILE A 20 2.48 -1.78 7.13
C ILE A 20 1.97 -3.03 6.41
N ILE A 21 1.85 -4.12 7.16
CA ILE A 21 1.24 -5.35 6.66
C ILE A 21 -0.17 -5.42 7.23
N CYS A 22 -1.16 -5.41 6.36
CA CYS A 22 -2.57 -5.55 6.72
C CYS A 22 -3.11 -6.87 6.16
N VAL A 23 -3.86 -7.61 6.98
CA VAL A 23 -4.51 -8.86 6.56
C VAL A 23 -6.02 -8.69 6.66
N ASN A 24 -6.73 -9.00 5.58
CA ASN A 24 -8.21 -8.98 5.52
C ASN A 24 -8.71 -10.19 4.72
N ALA A 25 -9.60 -11.00 5.28
CA ALA A 25 -10.29 -12.10 4.59
C ALA A 25 -9.39 -13.00 3.70
N GLY A 26 -8.12 -13.21 4.12
CA GLY A 26 -7.14 -14.03 3.37
C GLY A 26 -6.25 -13.26 2.38
N VAL A 27 -6.48 -11.96 2.17
CA VAL A 27 -5.61 -11.08 1.39
C VAL A 27 -4.59 -10.40 2.29
N VAL A 28 -3.33 -10.41 1.87
CA VAL A 28 -2.22 -9.72 2.54
C VAL A 28 -1.82 -8.50 1.74
N TYR A 29 -2.01 -7.32 2.33
CA TYR A 29 -1.66 -6.03 1.77
C TYR A 29 -0.34 -5.56 2.37
N HIS A 30 0.58 -5.16 1.50
CA HIS A 30 1.86 -4.57 1.89
C HIS A 30 1.87 -3.11 1.47
N LEU A 31 1.86 -2.21 2.46
CA LEU A 31 1.98 -0.77 2.25
C LEU A 31 3.35 -0.31 2.74
N PHE A 32 4.17 0.21 1.84
CA PHE A 32 5.46 0.80 2.16
C PHE A 32 5.35 2.31 2.12
N VAL A 33 5.88 2.96 3.16
CA VAL A 33 5.91 4.42 3.31
C VAL A 33 7.35 4.86 3.56
N THR A 34 7.81 5.85 2.81
CA THR A 34 9.15 6.44 2.94
C THR A 34 9.12 7.91 2.54
N LYS A 35 10.17 8.66 2.87
CA LYS A 35 10.31 10.06 2.45
C LYS A 35 10.55 10.13 0.93
N GLU A 36 9.90 11.09 0.25
CA GLU A 36 10.10 11.31 -1.20
C GLU A 36 11.55 11.68 -1.51
N ALA A 37 12.22 12.42 -0.62
CA ALA A 37 13.61 12.85 -0.77
C ALA A 37 14.61 11.69 -0.95
N ASP A 38 14.32 10.51 -0.37
CA ASP A 38 15.18 9.33 -0.49
C ASP A 38 15.09 8.68 -1.90
N PHE A 39 14.10 9.08 -2.70
CA PHE A 39 13.80 8.53 -4.03
C PHE A 39 13.53 9.62 -5.08
N ALA A 40 14.19 10.77 -4.96
CA ALA A 40 13.93 11.98 -5.76
C ALA A 40 13.99 11.78 -7.29
N GLU A 41 14.67 10.75 -7.78
CA GLU A 41 14.77 10.44 -9.21
C GLU A 41 13.57 9.62 -9.76
N THR A 42 12.70 9.12 -8.88
CA THR A 42 11.57 8.27 -9.28
C THR A 42 10.38 9.14 -9.69
N ARG A 43 9.91 8.98 -10.94
CA ARG A 43 8.65 9.60 -11.37
C ARG A 43 7.47 8.81 -10.80
N LEU A 44 6.75 9.42 -9.87
CA LEU A 44 5.54 8.86 -9.26
C LEU A 44 4.33 9.73 -9.52
N SER A 45 3.17 9.08 -9.59
CA SER A 45 1.89 9.75 -9.72
C SER A 45 1.57 10.56 -8.46
N GLU A 46 0.96 11.73 -8.64
CA GLU A 46 0.34 12.52 -7.56
C GLU A 46 -1.00 11.93 -7.11
N SER A 47 -1.54 10.98 -7.87
CA SER A 47 -2.81 10.30 -7.60
C SER A 47 -2.64 8.79 -7.51
N ILE A 48 -3.52 8.14 -6.75
CA ILE A 48 -3.56 6.69 -6.62
C ILE A 48 -3.99 6.11 -7.98
N GLN A 49 -3.11 5.28 -8.54
CA GLN A 49 -3.36 4.51 -9.75
C GLN A 49 -3.00 3.06 -9.49
N PHE A 50 -3.77 2.13 -10.06
CA PHE A 50 -3.56 0.70 -9.89
C PHE A 50 -3.02 0.09 -11.19
N GLU A 51 -1.95 -0.67 -11.07
CA GLU A 51 -1.34 -1.40 -12.17
C GLU A 51 -1.38 -2.90 -11.86
N GLU A 52 -2.10 -3.64 -12.69
CA GLU A 52 -2.13 -5.09 -12.62
C GLU A 52 -0.79 -5.68 -13.10
N ARG A 53 -0.32 -6.69 -12.39
CA ARG A 53 0.91 -7.42 -12.62
C ARG A 53 0.60 -8.91 -12.79
N LYS A 54 1.62 -9.66 -13.21
CA LYS A 54 1.50 -11.11 -13.41
C LYS A 54 1.06 -11.82 -12.13
N ALA A 55 0.40 -12.96 -12.28
CA ALA A 55 -0.03 -13.83 -11.19
C ALA A 55 -0.99 -13.17 -10.18
N GLY A 56 -1.85 -12.26 -10.65
CA GLY A 56 -2.92 -11.64 -9.85
C GLY A 56 -2.45 -10.60 -8.84
N TRP A 57 -1.21 -10.12 -8.99
CA TRP A 57 -0.69 -9.03 -8.17
C TRP A 57 -1.17 -7.68 -8.72
N THR A 58 -1.52 -6.76 -7.83
CA THR A 58 -1.75 -5.35 -8.18
C THR A 58 -0.78 -4.50 -7.38
N VAL A 59 -0.29 -3.43 -8.02
CA VAL A 59 0.61 -2.45 -7.40
C VAL A 59 0.03 -1.06 -7.59
N SER A 60 0.09 -0.24 -6.54
CA SER A 60 -0.13 1.19 -6.62
C SER A 60 1.09 1.93 -6.08
N LYS A 61 1.49 3.00 -6.77
CA LYS A 61 2.61 3.86 -6.35
C LYS A 61 2.19 5.31 -6.53
N TRP A 62 2.24 6.08 -5.46
CA TRP A 62 1.90 7.49 -5.50
C TRP A 62 2.70 8.28 -4.47
N LYS A 63 2.67 9.59 -4.60
CA LYS A 63 3.22 10.51 -3.62
C LYS A 63 2.13 11.40 -3.04
N SER A 64 2.30 11.76 -1.78
CA SER A 64 1.44 12.70 -1.08
C SER A 64 2.17 13.26 0.14
N GLN A 65 2.05 14.56 0.40
CA GLN A 65 2.58 15.21 1.61
C GLN A 65 4.06 14.90 1.89
N GLY A 66 4.92 14.90 0.86
CA GLY A 66 6.36 14.63 0.98
C GLY A 66 6.73 13.16 1.24
N HIS A 67 5.75 12.26 1.15
CA HIS A 67 5.93 10.82 1.31
C HIS A 67 5.64 10.09 -0.01
N LEU A 68 6.37 8.99 -0.18
CA LEU A 68 6.18 7.99 -1.22
C LEU A 68 5.44 6.81 -0.63
N PHE A 69 4.42 6.35 -1.33
CA PHE A 69 3.62 5.18 -0.96
C PHE A 69 3.73 4.11 -2.04
N VAL A 70 3.93 2.87 -1.62
CA VAL A 70 3.80 1.69 -2.48
C VAL A 70 2.85 0.71 -1.81
N LEU A 71 1.70 0.44 -2.43
CA LEU A 71 0.78 -0.60 -2.02
C LEU A 71 0.88 -1.78 -2.98
N THR A 72 0.96 -3.00 -2.46
CA THR A 72 0.83 -4.20 -3.27
C THR A 72 0.13 -5.35 -2.55
N ALA A 73 -0.71 -6.08 -3.27
CA ALA A 73 -1.37 -7.30 -2.80
C ALA A 73 -1.72 -8.22 -3.99
N LYS A 74 -1.99 -9.50 -3.70
CA LYS A 74 -2.67 -10.40 -4.63
C LYS A 74 -4.17 -10.18 -4.55
N ALA A 75 -4.62 -9.13 -5.21
CA ALA A 75 -6.01 -8.70 -5.23
C ALA A 75 -6.20 -7.79 -6.45
N ASN A 76 -7.43 -7.67 -6.94
CA ASN A 76 -7.74 -6.84 -8.10
C ASN A 76 -7.74 -5.34 -7.72
N PRO A 77 -7.75 -4.41 -8.71
CA PRO A 77 -7.75 -2.97 -8.44
C PRO A 77 -8.91 -2.47 -7.56
N GLU A 78 -10.10 -3.07 -7.69
CA GLU A 78 -11.28 -2.70 -6.90
C GLU A 78 -11.08 -3.04 -5.42
N GLU A 79 -10.57 -4.23 -5.11
CA GLU A 79 -10.28 -4.67 -3.75
C GLU A 79 -9.22 -3.80 -3.06
N LEU A 80 -8.15 -3.41 -3.78
CA LEU A 80 -7.15 -2.46 -3.25
C LEU A 80 -7.75 -1.08 -3.02
N GLY A 81 -8.57 -0.60 -3.95
CA GLY A 81 -9.26 0.68 -3.84
C GLY A 81 -10.18 0.74 -2.62
N ASN A 82 -10.98 -0.31 -2.41
CA ASN A 82 -11.85 -0.44 -1.25
C ASN A 82 -11.07 -0.47 0.07
N MET A 83 -9.94 -1.18 0.11
CA MET A 83 -9.07 -1.18 1.29
C MET A 83 -8.58 0.24 1.61
N LEU A 84 -8.05 0.98 0.62
CA LEU A 84 -7.55 2.34 0.84
C LEU A 84 -8.65 3.33 1.23
N ALA A 85 -9.85 3.20 0.65
CA ALA A 85 -11.00 4.03 1.01
C ALA A 85 -11.39 3.88 2.48
N GLY A 86 -11.21 2.68 3.06
CA GLY A 86 -11.46 2.42 4.47
C GLY A 86 -10.53 3.16 5.45
N TYR A 87 -9.40 3.71 4.97
CA TYR A 87 -8.43 4.47 5.78
C TYR A 87 -8.41 5.97 5.46
N SER A 88 -9.22 6.42 4.51
CA SER A 88 -9.30 7.81 4.06
C SER A 88 -10.48 8.51 4.74
N LEU A 89 -10.37 8.78 6.05
CA LEU A 89 -11.33 9.57 6.84
C LEU A 89 -10.66 10.80 7.45
#